data_AF-A0A8S2MDD2-F1
#
_entry.id   AF-A0A8S2MDD2-F1
#
_cell.length_a   1.000
_cell.length_b   1.000
_cell.length_c   1.000
_cell.angle_alpha   90.00
_cell.angle_beta   90.00
_cell.angle_gamma   90.00
#
_symmetry.space_group_name_H-M   'P 1'
#
loop_
_entity.id
_entity.type
_entity.pdbx_description
1 polymer ?
#
loop_
_entity_poly.entity_id
_entity_poly.type
_entity_poly.pdbx_seq_one_letter_code
_entity_poly.pdbx_strand_id
1 'polypeptide(L)'
;MVSRPGSHLVRGPDTNASLMEQFERYTPRFPLPDEIQNMNRNETVCQFCGVSYLIHNEIKALEAKCQKLETELAYYAGITSREQALEQTIQNQRLKNNELEILLAVKDQQLNEKNNQIQLLTTELQKTQLIVQRVE
;
A
#
# COMPACT_ATOMS: atom_id res chain seq x y z
N MET A 1 12.32 -23.27 -4.56
CA MET A 1 10.88 -23.44 -4.27
C MET A 1 10.63 -22.94 -2.86
N VAL A 2 10.14 -21.71 -2.70
CA VAL A 2 9.81 -21.16 -1.37
C VAL A 2 8.30 -21.01 -1.31
N SER A 3 7.65 -21.98 -0.70
CA SER A 3 6.20 -22.00 -0.50
C SER A 3 5.82 -20.92 0.51
N ARG A 4 4.98 -19.97 0.09
CA ARG A 4 4.34 -19.00 0.99
C ARG A 4 3.32 -19.73 1.89
N PRO A 5 3.30 -19.48 3.20
CA PRO A 5 2.27 -20.03 4.07
C PRO A 5 0.93 -19.36 3.79
N GLY A 6 -0.13 -20.17 3.78
CA GLY A 6 -1.49 -19.78 3.43
C GLY A 6 -2.00 -18.60 4.24
N SER A 7 -2.67 -17.68 3.54
CA SER A 7 -3.54 -16.68 4.12
C SER A 7 -4.72 -17.39 4.79
N HIS A 8 -4.52 -17.86 6.01
CA HIS A 8 -5.63 -18.13 6.92
C HIS A 8 -6.25 -16.77 7.26
N LEU A 9 -7.25 -16.37 6.48
CA LEU A 9 -8.24 -15.42 6.94
C LEU A 9 -8.92 -16.10 8.14
N VAL A 10 -8.39 -15.84 9.33
CA VAL A 10 -9.11 -16.11 10.58
C VAL A 10 -10.36 -15.27 10.47
N ARG A 11 -11.47 -15.91 10.12
CA ARG A 11 -12.81 -15.36 10.29
C ARG A 11 -12.91 -15.09 11.79
N GLY A 12 -12.71 -13.83 12.18
CA GLY A 12 -12.90 -13.39 13.56
C GLY A 12 -14.29 -13.80 14.03
N PRO A 13 -14.51 -13.98 15.34
CA PRO A 13 -15.84 -14.30 15.86
C PRO A 13 -16.83 -13.28 15.30
N ASP A 14 -18.03 -13.73 14.92
CA ASP A 14 -19.09 -12.89 14.36
C ASP A 14 -19.50 -11.81 15.38
N THR A 15 -18.70 -10.75 15.46
CA THR A 15 -18.78 -9.64 16.42
C THR A 15 -20.10 -8.88 16.28
N ASN A 16 -20.74 -8.96 15.11
CA ASN A 16 -22.03 -8.34 14.86
C ASN A 16 -23.16 -8.96 15.69
N ALA A 17 -23.16 -10.27 15.96
CA ALA A 17 -24.23 -10.89 16.75
C ALA A 17 -24.17 -10.46 18.23
N SER A 18 -22.95 -10.42 18.81
CA SER A 18 -22.72 -10.03 20.20
C SER A 18 -22.92 -8.53 20.46
N LEU A 19 -22.67 -7.67 19.45
CA LEU A 19 -22.96 -6.24 19.54
C LEU A 19 -24.47 -5.95 19.45
N MET A 20 -25.22 -6.68 18.62
CA MET A 20 -26.67 -6.50 18.51
C MET A 20 -27.40 -6.79 19.82
N GLU A 21 -26.97 -7.82 20.57
CA GLU A 21 -27.52 -8.17 21.89
C GLU A 21 -27.37 -7.05 22.94
N GLN A 22 -26.34 -6.19 22.81
CA GLN A 22 -26.09 -5.09 23.76
C GLN A 22 -27.02 -3.88 23.56
N PHE A 23 -27.56 -3.69 22.36
CA PHE A 23 -28.46 -2.56 22.06
C PHE A 23 -29.93 -2.85 22.37
N GLU A 24 -30.32 -4.12 22.54
CA GLU A 24 -31.72 -4.49 22.81
C GLU A 24 -32.27 -3.91 24.12
N ARG A 25 -31.40 -3.57 25.10
CA ARG A 25 -31.81 -2.96 26.38
C ARG A 25 -30.82 -1.91 26.89
N TYR A 26 -30.47 -0.93 26.04
CA TYR A 26 -29.65 0.19 26.51
C TYR A 26 -30.47 1.16 27.38
N THR A 27 -30.08 1.30 28.65
CA THR A 27 -30.58 2.35 29.55
C THR A 27 -29.58 3.50 29.57
N PRO A 28 -29.97 4.74 29.19
CA PRO A 28 -29.08 5.90 29.23
C PRO A 28 -28.51 6.13 30.63
N ARG A 29 -27.18 6.24 30.73
CA ARG A 29 -26.49 6.51 32.01
C ARG A 29 -26.85 7.87 32.58
N PHE A 30 -27.17 8.83 31.72
CA PHE A 30 -27.59 10.18 32.08
C PHE A 30 -28.97 10.42 31.44
N PRO A 31 -30.02 10.66 32.23
CA PRO A 31 -31.32 11.02 31.68
C PRO A 31 -31.25 12.42 31.05
N LEU A 32 -32.27 12.76 30.27
CA LEU A 32 -32.40 14.11 29.72
C LEU A 32 -32.55 15.15 30.86
N PRO A 33 -32.15 16.40 30.66
CA PRO A 33 -32.41 17.48 31.62
C PRO A 33 -33.90 17.62 31.96
N ASP A 34 -34.21 18.06 33.19
CA ASP A 34 -35.59 18.20 33.69
C ASP A 34 -36.45 19.10 32.81
N GLU A 35 -35.85 20.11 32.17
CA GLU A 35 -36.54 21.00 31.24
C GLU A 35 -37.15 20.20 30.09
N ILE A 36 -36.36 19.31 29.47
CA ILE A 36 -36.80 18.51 28.32
C ILE A 36 -37.77 17.40 28.76
N GLN A 37 -37.55 16.81 29.94
CA GLN A 37 -38.45 15.79 30.48
C GLN A 37 -39.87 16.33 30.74
N ASN A 38 -39.97 17.60 31.15
CA ASN A 38 -41.25 18.25 31.45
C ASN A 38 -41.89 18.97 30.25
N MET A 39 -41.24 18.99 29.08
CA MET A 39 -41.80 19.57 27.86
C MET A 39 -43.01 18.78 27.34
N ASN A 40 -43.90 19.47 26.63
CA ASN A 40 -45.02 18.79 26.00
C ASN A 40 -44.50 17.86 24.89
N ARG A 41 -45.11 16.67 24.77
CA ARG A 41 -44.72 15.68 23.76
C ARG A 41 -44.80 16.23 22.33
N ASN A 42 -45.74 17.14 22.07
CA ASN A 42 -45.89 17.80 20.76
C ASN A 42 -44.73 18.75 20.41
N GLU A 43 -43.91 19.13 21.40
CA GLU A 43 -42.74 20.00 21.22
C GLU A 43 -41.44 19.19 21.06
N THR A 44 -41.41 17.95 21.56
CA THR A 44 -40.21 17.08 21.51
C THR A 44 -40.25 16.06 20.36
N VAL A 45 -41.40 15.91 19.71
CA VAL A 45 -41.68 14.94 18.66
C VAL A 45 -42.16 15.63 17.38
N CYS A 46 -41.72 15.13 16.23
CA CYS A 46 -42.21 15.59 14.93
C CYS A 46 -43.69 15.22 14.72
N GLN A 47 -44.52 16.21 14.38
CA GLN A 47 -45.96 16.01 14.16
C GLN A 47 -46.29 15.19 12.90
N PHE A 48 -45.32 15.05 11.98
CA PHE A 48 -45.50 14.31 10.75
C PHE A 48 -45.05 12.85 10.86
N CYS A 49 -43.87 12.60 11.42
CA CYS A 49 -43.29 11.25 11.48
C CYS A 49 -43.29 10.62 12.88
N GLY A 50 -43.63 11.36 13.93
CA GLY A 50 -43.69 10.84 15.30
C GLY A 50 -42.32 10.53 15.94
N VAL A 51 -41.22 10.88 15.29
CA VAL A 51 -39.85 10.67 15.81
C VAL A 51 -39.42 11.85 16.68
N SER A 52 -38.69 11.56 17.76
CA SER A 52 -38.07 12.59 18.60
C SER A 52 -37.06 13.44 17.81
N TYR A 53 -37.12 14.76 17.94
CA TYR A 53 -36.15 15.67 17.30
C TYR A 53 -34.71 15.43 17.79
N LEU A 54 -34.55 15.00 19.05
CA LEU A 54 -33.23 14.68 19.61
C LEU A 54 -32.63 13.46 18.91
N ILE A 55 -33.43 12.40 18.74
CA ILE A 55 -33.01 11.18 18.04
C ILE A 55 -32.73 11.50 16.57
N HIS A 56 -33.59 12.29 15.93
CA HIS A 56 -33.40 12.68 14.54
C HIS A 56 -32.08 13.42 14.31
N ASN A 57 -31.75 14.39 15.17
CA ASN A 57 -30.50 15.14 15.08
C ASN A 57 -29.28 14.25 15.26
N GLU A 58 -29.31 13.32 16.23
CA GLU A 58 -28.19 12.40 16.47
C GLU A 58 -27.99 11.46 15.27
N ILE A 59 -29.07 10.91 14.71
CA ILE A 59 -29.00 10.07 13.50
C ILE A 59 -28.40 10.87 12.35
N LYS A 60 -28.83 12.11 12.13
CA LYS A 60 -28.28 12.96 11.06
C LYS A 60 -26.80 13.26 11.25
N ALA A 61 -26.36 13.50 12.49
CA ALA A 61 -24.95 13.70 12.81
C ALA A 61 -24.12 12.42 12.55
N LEU A 62 -24.66 11.26 12.92
CA LEU A 62 -24.03 9.96 12.65
C LEU A 62 -23.97 9.66 11.16
N GLU A 63 -25.04 9.89 10.40
CA GLU A 63 -25.06 9.76 8.94
C GLU A 63 -23.95 10.61 8.30
N ALA A 64 -23.84 11.88 8.70
CA ALA A 64 -22.80 12.77 8.19
C ALA A 64 -21.38 12.28 8.56
N LYS A 65 -21.21 11.73 9.77
CA LYS A 65 -19.94 11.14 10.20
C LYS A 65 -19.61 9.88 9.40
N CYS A 66 -20.58 9.00 9.17
CA CYS A 66 -20.42 7.79 8.37
C CYS A 66 -20.02 8.14 6.93
N GLN A 67 -20.71 9.10 6.30
CA GLN A 67 -20.36 9.55 4.95
C GLN A 67 -18.92 10.07 4.87
N LYS A 68 -18.48 10.88 5.85
CA LYS A 68 -17.08 11.33 5.91
C LYS A 68 -16.11 10.16 6.01
N LEU A 69 -16.37 9.21 6.91
CA LEU A 69 -15.52 8.03 7.08
C LEU A 69 -15.48 7.16 5.82
N GLU A 70 -16.60 6.98 5.13
CA GLU A 70 -16.66 6.27 3.84
C GLU A 70 -15.79 6.94 2.78
N THR A 71 -15.83 8.28 2.69
CA THR A 71 -14.98 9.03 1.75
C THR A 71 -13.50 8.91 2.08
N GLU A 72 -13.13 8.96 3.37
CA GLU A 72 -11.74 8.77 3.82
C GLU A 72 -11.26 7.35 3.52
N LEU A 73 -12.09 6.33 3.77
CA LEU A 73 -11.76 4.94 3.47
C LEU A 73 -11.52 4.72 1.97
N ALA A 74 -12.37 5.29 1.12
CA ALA A 74 -12.18 5.23 -0.33
C ALA A 74 -10.87 5.91 -0.76
N TYR A 75 -10.55 7.05 -0.17
CA TYR A 75 -9.28 7.74 -0.41
C TYR A 75 -8.06 6.89 -0.02
N TYR A 76 -8.06 6.31 1.18
CA TYR A 76 -6.97 5.44 1.64
C TYR A 76 -6.85 4.17 0.81
N ALA A 77 -7.96 3.56 0.39
CA ALA A 77 -7.92 2.42 -0.52
C ALA A 77 -7.23 2.76 -1.85
N GLY A 78 -7.48 3.96 -2.38
CA GLY A 78 -6.80 4.48 -3.56
C GLY A 78 -5.29 4.66 -3.35
N ILE A 79 -4.87 5.17 -2.19
CA ILE A 79 -3.45 5.28 -1.83
C ILE A 79 -2.79 3.91 -1.81
N THR A 80 -3.39 2.94 -1.10
CA THR A 80 -2.84 1.58 -0.99
C THR A 80 -2.66 0.94 -2.36
N SER A 81 -3.63 1.09 -3.27
CA SER A 81 -3.52 0.57 -4.64
C SER A 81 -2.37 1.24 -5.41
N ARG A 82 -2.21 2.56 -5.27
CA ARG A 82 -1.11 3.30 -5.89
C ARG A 82 0.25 2.87 -5.33
N GLU A 83 0.37 2.69 -4.02
CA GLU A 83 1.60 2.23 -3.37
C GLU A 83 2.01 0.85 -3.87
N GLN A 84 1.08 -0.08 -3.99
CA GLN A 84 1.36 -1.41 -4.54
C GLN A 84 1.87 -1.35 -5.99
N ALA A 85 1.29 -0.49 -6.84
CA ALA A 85 1.76 -0.31 -8.21
C ALA A 85 3.18 0.30 -8.26
N LEU A 86 3.48 1.24 -7.37
CA LEU A 86 4.82 1.82 -7.25
C LEU A 86 5.85 0.79 -6.75
N GLU A 87 5.49 -0.03 -5.76
CA GLU A 87 6.36 -1.11 -5.28
C GLU A 87 6.71 -2.10 -6.40
N GLN A 88 5.73 -2.49 -7.22
CA GLN A 88 5.98 -3.34 -8.39
C GLN A 88 6.92 -2.66 -9.39
N THR A 89 6.74 -1.35 -9.62
CA THR A 89 7.61 -0.57 -10.51
C THR A 89 9.05 -0.55 -10.00
N ILE A 90 9.25 -0.32 -8.69
CA ILE A 90 10.56 -0.33 -8.05
C ILE A 90 11.21 -1.71 -8.14
N GLN A 91 10.45 -2.78 -7.90
CA GLN A 91 10.96 -4.15 -8.04
C GLN A 91 11.43 -4.43 -9.47
N ASN A 92 10.64 -4.06 -10.47
CA ASN A 92 11.02 -4.21 -11.88
C ASN A 92 12.27 -3.40 -12.23
N GLN A 93 12.40 -2.18 -11.73
CA GLN A 93 13.59 -1.36 -11.94
C GLN A 93 14.83 -1.96 -11.28
N ARG A 94 14.70 -2.51 -10.06
CA ARG A 94 15.80 -3.21 -9.38
C ARG A 94 16.28 -4.43 -10.17
N LEU A 95 15.35 -5.23 -10.72
CA LEU A 95 15.71 -6.36 -11.56
C LEU A 95 16.49 -5.92 -12.81
N LYS A 96 16.02 -4.89 -13.50
CA LYS A 96 16.72 -4.33 -14.67
C LYS A 96 18.11 -3.80 -14.33
N ASN A 97 18.27 -3.13 -13.18
CA ASN A 97 19.58 -2.66 -12.75
C ASN A 97 20.53 -3.82 -12.48
N ASN A 98 20.08 -4.88 -11.80
CA ASN A 98 20.89 -6.07 -11.56
C ASN A 98 21.30 -6.74 -12.88
N GLU A 99 20.39 -6.83 -13.86
CA GLU A 99 20.71 -7.36 -15.20
C GLU A 99 21.78 -6.52 -15.90
N LEU A 100 21.69 -5.19 -15.81
CA LEU A 100 22.68 -4.27 -16.37
C LEU A 100 24.03 -4.39 -15.67
N GLU A 101 24.07 -4.54 -14.35
CA GLU A 101 25.30 -4.75 -13.59
C GLU A 101 26.02 -6.04 -14.01
N ILE A 102 25.28 -7.14 -14.18
CA ILE A 102 25.83 -8.40 -14.68
C ILE A 102 26.37 -8.22 -16.10
N LEU A 103 25.61 -7.55 -16.97
CA LEU A 103 26.04 -7.29 -18.34
C LEU A 103 27.32 -6.47 -18.39
N LEU A 104 27.43 -5.43 -17.56
CA LEU A 104 28.63 -4.60 -17.46
C LEU A 104 29.84 -5.44 -17.02
N ALA A 105 29.70 -6.26 -15.98
CA ALA A 105 30.77 -7.14 -15.51
C ALA A 105 31.26 -8.10 -16.62
N VAL A 106 30.33 -8.69 -17.38
CA VAL A 106 30.68 -9.55 -18.53
C VAL A 106 31.42 -8.76 -19.61
N LYS A 107 30.99 -7.53 -19.90
CA LYS A 107 31.64 -6.67 -20.89
C LYS A 107 33.03 -6.24 -20.46
N ASP A 108 33.23 -5.93 -19.19
CA ASP A 108 34.54 -5.59 -18.64
C ASP A 108 35.51 -6.78 -18.72
N GLN A 109 35.03 -7.99 -18.44
CA GLN A 109 35.83 -9.20 -18.64
C GLN A 109 36.24 -9.37 -20.11
N GLN A 110 35.28 -9.22 -21.04
CA GLN A 110 35.56 -9.31 -22.48
C GLN A 110 36.59 -8.26 -22.93
N LEU A 111 36.48 -7.03 -22.43
CA LEU A 111 37.44 -5.97 -22.73
C LEU A 111 38.85 -6.33 -22.24
N ASN A 112 38.96 -6.84 -21.01
CA ASN A 112 40.25 -7.27 -20.45
C ASN A 112 40.88 -8.40 -21.26
N GLU A 113 40.10 -9.40 -21.67
CA GLU A 113 40.56 -10.49 -22.53
C GLU A 113 41.08 -9.96 -23.88
N LYS A 114 40.35 -9.04 -24.51
CA LYS A 114 40.77 -8.41 -25.76
C LYS A 114 42.02 -7.55 -25.60
N ASN A 115 42.13 -6.80 -24.49
CA ASN A 115 43.32 -6.01 -24.19
C ASN A 115 44.56 -6.91 -24.02
N ASN A 116 44.43 -8.04 -23.33
CA ASN A 116 45.52 -9.01 -23.18
C ASN A 116 45.95 -9.58 -24.55
N GLN A 117 44.99 -9.92 -25.42
CA GLN A 117 45.27 -10.39 -26.79
C GLN A 117 46.03 -9.32 -27.60
N ILE A 118 45.59 -8.05 -27.52
CA ILE A 118 46.26 -6.94 -28.21
C ILE A 118 47.69 -6.77 -27.69
N GLN A 119 47.92 -6.84 -26.38
CA GLN A 119 49.26 -6.72 -25.80
C GLN A 119 50.21 -7.83 -26.30
N LEU A 120 49.73 -9.08 -26.36
CA LEU A 120 50.50 -10.21 -26.87
C LEU A 120 50.90 -9.99 -28.34
N LEU A 121 49.93 -9.67 -29.21
CA LEU A 121 50.17 -9.41 -30.62
C LEU A 121 51.09 -8.19 -30.83
N THR A 122 50.96 -7.16 -30.00
CA THR A 122 51.85 -5.97 -30.05
C THR A 122 53.28 -6.35 -29.71
N THR A 123 53.48 -7.23 -28.71
CA THR A 123 54.81 -7.72 -28.32
C THR A 123 55.43 -8.58 -29.43
N GLU A 124 54.65 -9.44 -30.07
CA GLU A 124 55.10 -10.25 -31.22
C GLU A 124 55.46 -9.38 -32.43
N LEU A 125 54.64 -8.37 -32.73
CA LEU A 125 54.89 -7.41 -33.78
C LEU A 125 56.19 -6.63 -33.54
N GLN A 126 56.42 -6.17 -32.31
CA GLN A 126 57.67 -5.50 -31.94
C GLN A 126 58.90 -6.41 -32.14
N LYS A 127 58.80 -7.68 -31.73
CA LYS A 127 59.88 -8.66 -31.93
C LYS A 127 60.19 -8.86 -33.40
N THR A 128 59.18 -9.04 -34.24
CA THR A 128 59.35 -9.24 -35.69
C THR A 128 59.94 -8.00 -36.37
N GLN A 129 59.49 -6.80 -36.00
CA GLN A 129 60.06 -5.53 -36.50
C GLN A 129 61.55 -5.40 -36.16
N LEU A 130 61.96 -5.75 -34.93
CA LEU A 130 63.36 -5.74 -34.52
C LEU A 130 64.23 -6.74 -35.31
N ILE A 131 63.66 -7.87 -35.73
CA ILE A 131 64.36 -8.85 -36.56
C ILE A 131 64.55 -8.30 -37.98
N VAL A 132 63.50 -7.73 -38.58
CA VAL A 132 63.59 -7.12 -39.92
C VAL A 132 64.65 -6.01 -39.96
N GLN A 133 64.67 -5.13 -38.97
CA GLN A 133 65.67 -4.06 -38.84
C GLN A 133 67.13 -4.53 -38.68
N ARG A 134 67.36 -5.81 -38.35
CA ARG A 134 68.71 -6.39 -38.21
C ARG A 134 69.17 -7.14 -39.46
N VAL A 135 68.25 -7.44 -40.37
CA VAL A 135 68.52 -8.19 -41.61
C VAL A 135 68.68 -7.24 -42.81
N GLU A 136 68.11 -6.03 -42.73
CA GLU A 136 68.38 -4.89 -43.63
C GLU A 136 69.66 -4.14 -43.26
#